data_AF-A0A2P5ICF3-F1
#
_entry.id   AF-A0A2P5ICF3-F1
#
_cell.length_a   1.000
_cell.length_b   1.000
_cell.length_c   1.000
_cell.angle_alpha   90.00
_cell.angle_beta   90.00
_cell.angle_gamma   90.00
#
_symmetry.space_group_name_H-M   'P 1'
#
loop_
_entity.id
_entity.type
_entity.pdbx_description
1 polymer ?
#
loop_
_entity_poly.entity_id
_entity_poly.type
_entity_poly.pdbx_seq_one_letter_code
_entity_poly.pdbx_strand_id
1 'polypeptide(L)'
;MCRYLTNRCDRDGRFNDLQTASDLNDWSWSNQVGPYQYYIHGSGTVDKYIALSADYANPADTSSKQGAKFTLDSTAYWNGQNMRRIELIPQTTAPINQGKVWYHFTISRKEANAPSPFREHQINFFESHFTELKSGWISGEAGTSNPNLQWMVSQQSKWSVEWEADVFHNMAYEIDFSANTVGLWHSTGGDDLKQVVAPVSASTSSNGADWHLGVLELPRDGYPDANEDFYFSGVYIESGSITTSVAGPV
;
A
#
# COMPACT_ATOMS: atom_id res chain seq x y z
N MET A 1 18.54 6.81 -8.21
CA MET A 1 17.77 6.81 -9.47
C MET A 1 18.19 5.56 -10.25
N CYS A 2 17.41 4.48 -10.18
CA CYS A 2 17.60 3.34 -11.08
C CYS A 2 17.09 3.74 -12.46
N ARG A 3 17.98 3.79 -13.46
CA ARG A 3 17.61 4.05 -14.85
C ARG A 3 17.64 2.74 -15.60
N TYR A 4 16.50 2.31 -16.10
CA TYR A 4 16.36 1.24 -17.05
C TYR A 4 16.14 1.84 -18.45
N LEU A 5 16.46 1.09 -19.52
CA LEU A 5 16.58 1.63 -20.89
C LEU A 5 15.28 2.24 -21.43
N THR A 6 14.12 1.86 -20.89
CA THR A 6 12.79 2.39 -21.26
C THR A 6 11.92 2.83 -20.07
N ASN A 7 12.13 2.26 -18.88
CA ASN A 7 11.33 2.54 -17.68
C ASN A 7 12.14 3.37 -16.67
N ARG A 8 11.51 4.39 -16.08
CA ARG A 8 12.13 5.20 -15.04
C ARG A 8 11.48 4.88 -13.70
N CYS A 9 12.22 4.25 -12.80
CA CYS A 9 11.85 4.18 -11.40
C CYS A 9 12.05 5.57 -10.78
N ASP A 10 10.94 6.28 -10.53
CA ASP A 10 10.93 7.61 -9.93
C ASP A 10 11.07 7.53 -8.40
N ARG A 11 10.57 6.45 -7.80
CA ARG A 11 10.77 6.15 -6.40
C ARG A 11 10.86 4.65 -6.14
N ASP A 12 11.97 4.21 -5.55
CA ASP A 12 12.13 2.84 -5.04
C ASP A 12 11.72 2.76 -3.57
N GLY A 13 10.75 1.90 -3.27
CA GLY A 13 10.22 1.62 -1.94
C GLY A 13 10.40 0.16 -1.52
N ARG A 14 11.17 -0.65 -2.24
CA ARG A 14 11.25 -2.11 -2.04
C ARG A 14 12.01 -2.56 -0.79
N PHE A 15 12.31 -1.65 0.13
CA PHE A 15 13.07 -1.89 1.37
C PHE A 15 14.48 -2.49 1.14
N ASN A 16 15.01 -2.43 -0.08
CA ASN A 16 16.30 -3.03 -0.46
C ASN A 16 17.52 -2.37 0.19
N ASP A 17 17.36 -1.12 0.60
CA ASP A 17 18.38 -0.28 1.24
C ASP A 17 18.26 -0.28 2.77
N LEU A 18 17.24 -0.97 3.32
CA LEU A 18 17.07 -1.14 4.75
C LEU A 18 17.59 -2.53 5.15
N GLN A 19 18.33 -2.61 6.26
CA GLN A 19 18.70 -3.87 6.90
C GLN A 19 17.58 -4.38 7.79
N THR A 20 16.94 -3.48 8.54
CA THR A 20 15.81 -3.81 9.42
C THR A 20 14.80 -2.66 9.44
N ALA A 21 13.63 -2.89 10.04
CA ALA A 21 12.66 -1.81 10.25
C ALA A 21 13.20 -0.68 11.16
N SER A 22 14.26 -0.92 11.95
CA SER A 22 14.88 0.11 12.79
C SER A 22 15.47 1.26 12.00
N ASP A 23 15.86 1.03 10.74
CA ASP A 23 16.43 2.06 9.86
C ASP A 23 15.38 3.13 9.49
N LEU A 24 14.08 2.85 9.65
CA LEU A 24 13.02 3.85 9.50
C LEU A 24 13.10 4.96 10.55
N ASN A 25 13.77 4.73 11.68
CA ASN A 25 13.97 5.74 12.73
C ASN A 25 15.01 6.80 12.36
N ASP A 26 15.78 6.60 11.28
CA ASP A 26 16.76 7.60 10.81
C ASP A 26 16.07 8.83 10.21
N TRP A 27 14.82 8.66 9.73
CA TRP A 27 14.00 9.75 9.24
C TRP A 27 13.44 10.59 10.40
N SER A 28 13.46 11.91 10.23
CA SER A 28 12.69 12.84 11.06
C SER A 28 12.35 14.11 10.28
N TRP A 29 11.45 14.93 10.82
CA TRP A 29 11.11 16.24 10.22
C TRP A 29 12.33 17.16 10.04
N SER A 30 13.35 17.06 10.90
CA SER A 30 14.61 17.83 10.78
C SER A 30 15.68 17.12 9.94
N ASN A 31 15.50 15.82 9.65
CA ASN A 31 16.44 15.00 8.87
C ASN A 31 15.67 14.00 7.99
N GLN A 32 15.12 14.51 6.89
CA GLN A 32 14.24 13.77 5.98
C GLN A 32 15.01 12.84 5.02
N VAL A 33 15.71 11.86 5.58
CA VAL A 33 16.54 10.87 4.84
C VAL A 33 15.78 9.57 4.55
N GLY A 34 16.35 8.74 3.67
CA GLY A 34 15.85 7.39 3.43
C GLY A 34 14.61 7.29 2.52
N PRO A 35 14.08 6.06 2.35
CA PRO A 35 13.03 5.76 1.39
C PRO A 35 11.61 6.08 1.90
N TYR A 36 11.42 6.38 3.18
CA TYR A 36 10.09 6.60 3.76
C TYR A 36 10.10 7.66 4.85
N GLN A 37 8.99 8.40 4.92
CA GLN A 37 8.60 9.16 6.09
C GLN A 37 7.90 8.19 7.04
N TYR A 38 8.32 8.16 8.30
CA TYR A 38 7.77 7.29 9.32
C TYR A 38 7.35 8.13 10.53
N TYR A 39 6.07 8.48 10.59
CA TYR A 39 5.50 9.26 11.69
C TYR A 39 4.05 8.92 12.01
N ILE A 40 3.35 8.18 11.15
CA ILE A 40 1.97 7.75 11.35
C ILE A 40 2.00 6.33 11.94
N HIS A 41 2.20 6.28 13.25
CA HIS A 41 2.28 5.03 14.00
C HIS A 41 1.84 5.27 15.46
N GLY A 42 1.68 4.17 16.19
CA GLY A 42 1.37 4.18 17.62
C GLY A 42 2.54 4.55 18.52
N SER A 43 2.35 4.43 19.84
CA SER A 43 3.35 4.82 20.85
C SER A 43 4.49 3.80 21.09
N GLY A 44 4.39 2.62 20.47
CA GLY A 44 5.37 1.54 20.56
C GLY A 44 6.60 1.77 19.70
N THR A 45 7.57 0.88 19.85
CA THR A 45 8.78 0.83 19.02
C THR A 45 8.44 0.31 17.61
N VAL A 46 9.25 0.67 16.61
CA VAL A 46 8.99 0.32 15.20
C VAL A 46 8.83 -1.19 14.95
N ASP A 47 9.53 -2.04 15.70
CA ASP A 47 9.45 -3.50 15.60
C ASP A 47 8.11 -4.09 16.06
N LYS A 48 7.28 -3.32 16.78
CA LYS A 48 5.88 -3.69 17.05
C LYS A 48 4.99 -3.57 15.81
N TYR A 49 5.36 -2.69 14.88
CA TYR A 49 4.50 -2.28 13.78
C TYR A 49 5.02 -2.72 12.43
N ILE A 50 6.34 -2.78 12.26
CA ILE A 50 6.96 -3.14 10.99
C ILE A 50 8.09 -4.14 11.25
N ALA A 51 8.04 -5.26 10.54
CA ALA A 51 9.13 -6.23 10.47
C ALA A 51 9.48 -6.49 9.01
N LEU A 52 10.78 -6.62 8.71
CA LEU A 52 11.25 -6.94 7.36
C LEU A 52 11.77 -8.39 7.32
N SER A 53 11.43 -9.12 6.26
CA SER A 53 11.92 -10.48 6.00
C SER A 53 11.73 -10.87 4.54
N ALA A 54 12.61 -11.72 4.00
CA ALA A 54 12.40 -12.35 2.70
C ALA A 54 11.08 -13.13 2.64
N ASP A 55 10.65 -13.74 3.76
CA ASP A 55 9.41 -14.53 3.85
C ASP A 55 8.13 -13.70 3.75
N TYR A 56 8.26 -12.37 3.74
CA TYR A 56 7.13 -11.44 3.62
C TYR A 56 6.95 -10.90 2.19
N ALA A 57 7.90 -11.20 1.29
CA ALA A 57 7.81 -10.79 -0.11
C ALA A 57 7.07 -11.82 -0.96
N ASN A 58 6.51 -11.35 -2.08
CA ASN A 58 6.10 -12.25 -3.15
C ASN A 58 7.34 -13.00 -3.66
N PRO A 59 7.36 -14.35 -3.62
CA PRO A 59 8.53 -15.11 -4.06
C PRO A 59 8.87 -14.94 -5.55
N ALA A 60 7.92 -14.45 -6.36
CA ALA A 60 8.16 -14.11 -7.76
C ALA A 60 8.78 -12.72 -7.96
N ASP A 61 8.77 -11.85 -6.94
CA ASP A 61 9.45 -10.56 -6.99
C ASP A 61 10.94 -10.73 -6.65
N THR A 62 11.74 -10.95 -7.68
CA THR A 62 13.20 -11.08 -7.54
C THR A 62 13.92 -9.75 -7.33
N SER A 63 13.21 -8.62 -7.43
CA SER A 63 13.80 -7.29 -7.26
C SER A 63 13.68 -6.76 -5.83
N SER A 64 12.82 -7.34 -5.01
CA SER A 64 12.74 -7.07 -3.57
C SER A 64 13.52 -8.11 -2.78
N LYS A 65 14.53 -7.67 -2.02
CA LYS A 65 15.31 -8.54 -1.11
C LYS A 65 14.46 -9.05 0.06
N GLN A 66 13.44 -8.28 0.43
CA GLN A 66 12.56 -8.54 1.56
C GLN A 66 11.20 -7.88 1.35
N GLY A 67 10.19 -8.41 2.01
CA GLY A 67 8.91 -7.74 2.20
C GLY A 67 8.84 -7.12 3.58
N ALA A 68 7.77 -6.39 3.82
CA ALA A 68 7.45 -5.77 5.09
C ALA A 68 6.11 -6.30 5.61
N LYS A 69 6.12 -6.79 6.84
CA LYS A 69 4.91 -7.07 7.61
C LYS A 69 4.53 -5.83 8.40
N PHE A 70 3.36 -5.28 8.13
CA PHE A 70 2.75 -4.16 8.84
C PHE A 70 1.75 -4.72 9.84
N THR A 71 1.86 -4.31 11.09
CA THR A 71 1.06 -4.83 12.19
C THR A 71 0.24 -3.70 12.81
N LEU A 72 -1.08 -3.89 12.85
CA LEU A 72 -1.93 -3.14 13.77
C LEU A 72 -2.00 -3.95 15.08
N ASP A 73 -1.61 -3.35 16.20
CA ASP A 73 -1.86 -3.88 17.55
C ASP A 73 -2.77 -2.91 18.33
N SER A 74 -3.02 -3.20 19.62
CA SER A 74 -3.85 -2.35 20.49
C SER A 74 -3.23 -0.97 20.80
N THR A 75 -2.01 -0.71 20.35
CA THR A 75 -1.28 0.55 20.56
C THR A 75 -1.11 1.36 19.28
N ALA A 76 -1.54 0.84 18.13
CA ALA A 76 -1.40 1.45 16.80
C ALA A 76 -2.33 2.66 16.58
N TYR A 77 -2.40 3.57 17.54
CA TYR A 77 -3.21 4.79 17.49
C TYR A 77 -2.31 6.00 17.39
N TRP A 78 -2.42 6.73 16.29
CA TRP A 78 -1.62 7.92 16.03
C TRP A 78 -2.37 9.17 16.50
N ASN A 79 -1.65 10.06 17.19
CA ASN A 79 -2.10 11.42 17.53
C ASN A 79 -3.49 11.50 18.21
N GLY A 80 -3.81 10.53 19.08
CA GLY A 80 -5.08 10.49 19.82
C GLY A 80 -6.32 10.22 18.96
N GLN A 81 -6.15 9.79 17.71
CA GLN A 81 -7.24 9.34 16.85
C GLN A 81 -7.86 8.03 17.37
N ASN A 82 -9.08 7.74 16.93
CA ASN A 82 -9.78 6.48 17.24
C ASN A 82 -9.67 5.43 16.12
N MET A 83 -8.91 5.71 15.06
CA MET A 83 -8.56 4.76 14.00
C MET A 83 -7.20 4.15 14.29
N ARG A 84 -7.05 2.84 14.02
CA ARG A 84 -5.74 2.18 14.08
C ARG A 84 -4.98 2.45 12.79
N ARG A 85 -3.70 2.83 12.87
CA ARG A 85 -2.90 3.29 11.74
C ARG A 85 -1.45 2.82 11.85
N ILE A 86 -0.93 2.31 10.74
CA ILE A 86 0.50 2.13 10.49
C ILE A 86 0.77 2.41 9.02
N GLU A 87 1.41 3.55 8.75
CA GLU A 87 1.55 4.08 7.40
C GLU A 87 2.96 4.65 7.19
N LEU A 88 3.51 4.37 6.01
CA LEU A 88 4.71 4.98 5.47
C LEU A 88 4.33 5.87 4.29
N ILE A 89 4.99 7.02 4.18
CA ILE A 89 4.81 7.92 3.04
C ILE A 89 6.11 8.01 2.25
N PRO A 90 6.13 8.04 0.91
CA PRO A 90 7.34 8.25 0.14
C PRO A 90 8.11 9.52 0.54
N GLN A 91 9.39 9.39 0.87
CA GLN A 91 10.31 10.53 1.14
C GLN A 91 11.07 10.96 -0.12
N THR A 92 10.41 11.58 -1.10
CA THR A 92 11.01 11.85 -2.42
C THR A 92 10.96 13.32 -2.84
N THR A 93 11.82 13.70 -3.79
CA THR A 93 11.73 14.95 -4.56
C THR A 93 11.36 14.70 -6.02
N ALA A 94 11.16 13.44 -6.41
CA ALA A 94 10.72 13.08 -7.75
C ALA A 94 9.26 13.50 -7.96
N PRO A 95 8.85 13.87 -9.19
CA PRO A 95 7.51 14.36 -9.49
C PRO A 95 6.49 13.21 -9.59
N ILE A 96 6.34 12.43 -8.50
CA ILE A 96 5.46 11.24 -8.45
C ILE A 96 3.96 11.60 -8.53
N ASN A 97 3.62 12.88 -8.50
CA ASN A 97 2.28 13.44 -8.60
C ASN A 97 2.03 14.20 -9.91
N GLN A 98 2.83 13.97 -10.97
CA GLN A 98 2.71 14.69 -12.24
C GLN A 98 2.68 13.75 -13.43
N GLY A 99 1.94 14.15 -14.48
CA GLY A 99 1.83 13.36 -15.70
C GLY A 99 1.20 11.99 -15.45
N LYS A 100 1.62 11.01 -16.25
CA LYS A 100 1.21 9.62 -16.12
C LYS A 100 2.25 8.79 -15.39
N VAL A 101 1.84 8.14 -14.31
CA VAL A 101 2.70 7.34 -13.43
C VAL A 101 1.97 6.08 -12.97
N TRP A 102 2.76 5.10 -12.53
CA TRP A 102 2.26 3.85 -11.97
C TRP A 102 2.76 3.67 -10.54
N TYR A 103 1.83 3.46 -9.62
CA TYR A 103 2.11 3.17 -8.21
C TYR A 103 2.00 1.67 -7.98
N HIS A 104 3.15 1.00 -7.90
CA HIS A 104 3.24 -0.45 -7.73
C HIS A 104 3.31 -0.83 -6.26
N PHE A 105 2.64 -1.93 -5.94
CA PHE A 105 2.80 -2.64 -4.68
C PHE A 105 2.21 -4.04 -4.82
N THR A 106 2.69 -4.95 -3.99
CA THR A 106 2.08 -6.26 -3.78
C THR A 106 1.56 -6.33 -2.36
N ILE A 107 0.37 -6.90 -2.18
CA ILE A 107 -0.23 -7.11 -0.85
C ILE A 107 -0.65 -8.57 -0.67
N SER A 108 -0.46 -9.10 0.53
CA SER A 108 -1.01 -10.37 0.98
C SER A 108 -1.47 -10.31 2.44
N ARG A 109 -2.24 -11.30 2.87
CA ARG A 109 -2.60 -11.58 4.26
C ARG A 109 -2.31 -13.03 4.58
N LYS A 110 -2.27 -13.37 5.87
CA LYS A 110 -2.27 -14.77 6.34
C LYS A 110 -3.53 -15.07 7.12
N GLU A 111 -3.74 -16.34 7.45
CA GLU A 111 -4.78 -16.75 8.41
C GLU A 111 -4.44 -16.30 9.84
N ALA A 112 -3.15 -16.36 10.22
CA ALA A 112 -2.69 -15.83 11.49
C ALA A 112 -2.73 -14.29 11.46
N ASN A 113 -3.36 -13.69 12.48
CA ASN A 113 -3.59 -12.25 12.57
C ASN A 113 -4.24 -11.68 11.30
N ALA A 114 -5.22 -12.39 10.74
CA ALA A 114 -5.91 -11.95 9.53
C ALA A 114 -6.63 -10.59 9.76
N PRO A 115 -6.60 -9.67 8.77
CA PRO A 115 -7.39 -8.45 8.81
C PRO A 115 -8.87 -8.73 9.07
N SER A 116 -9.50 -7.92 9.92
CA SER A 116 -10.88 -8.15 10.33
C SER A 116 -11.85 -8.02 9.14
N PRO A 117 -12.65 -9.05 8.79
CA PRO A 117 -13.67 -8.88 7.75
C PRO A 117 -14.85 -8.03 8.25
N PHE A 118 -14.85 -7.61 9.52
CA PHE A 118 -15.94 -6.90 10.18
C PHE A 118 -15.68 -5.40 10.36
N ARG A 119 -14.50 -4.90 10.00
CA ARG A 119 -14.15 -3.48 10.13
C ARG A 119 -13.64 -2.96 8.80
N GLU A 120 -13.85 -1.69 8.53
CA GLU A 120 -13.37 -1.08 7.30
C GLU A 120 -11.88 -0.79 7.42
N HIS A 121 -11.10 -1.33 6.49
CA HIS A 121 -9.72 -0.92 6.27
C HIS A 121 -9.62 -0.04 5.03
N GLN A 122 -8.74 0.94 5.11
CA GLN A 122 -8.28 1.79 4.00
C GLN A 122 -6.80 1.50 3.82
N ILE A 123 -6.42 1.04 2.63
CA ILE A 123 -5.12 0.42 2.36
C ILE A 123 -4.50 1.08 1.13
N ASN A 124 -3.22 1.45 1.22
CA ASN A 124 -2.47 2.07 0.11
C ASN A 124 -3.19 3.26 -0.53
N PHE A 125 -3.72 4.14 0.31
CA PHE A 125 -4.62 5.23 -0.07
C PHE A 125 -3.88 6.55 -0.26
N PHE A 126 -4.43 7.44 -1.08
CA PHE A 126 -4.04 8.86 -1.05
C PHE A 126 -4.85 9.60 0.01
N GLU A 127 -4.29 10.67 0.59
CA GLU A 127 -4.96 11.49 1.62
C GLU A 127 -6.36 12.01 1.20
N SER A 128 -6.56 12.27 -0.08
CA SER A 128 -7.86 12.71 -0.61
C SER A 128 -8.82 11.54 -0.92
N HIS A 129 -8.38 10.30 -0.76
CA HIS A 129 -9.11 9.06 -1.08
C HIS A 129 -9.65 9.03 -2.53
N PHE A 130 -8.95 9.68 -3.48
CA PHE A 130 -9.38 9.61 -4.89
C PHE A 130 -9.26 8.18 -5.45
N THR A 131 -8.28 7.41 -4.93
CA THR A 131 -8.16 5.97 -5.13
C THR A 131 -7.52 5.30 -3.92
N GLU A 132 -7.92 4.07 -3.63
CA GLU A 132 -7.42 3.26 -2.51
C GLU A 132 -7.85 1.80 -2.66
N LEU A 133 -7.26 0.90 -1.86
CA LEU A 133 -7.88 -0.38 -1.55
C LEU A 133 -8.71 -0.27 -0.27
N LYS A 134 -9.78 -1.05 -0.19
CA LYS A 134 -10.53 -1.30 1.04
C LYS A 134 -10.73 -2.80 1.26
N SER A 135 -10.84 -3.18 2.53
CA SER A 135 -11.24 -4.52 2.94
C SER A 135 -12.16 -4.47 4.14
N GLY A 136 -12.76 -5.62 4.45
CA GLY A 136 -13.67 -5.76 5.58
C GLY A 136 -14.95 -4.97 5.40
N TRP A 137 -15.74 -4.90 6.47
CA TRP A 137 -17.07 -4.31 6.38
C TRP A 137 -17.02 -2.80 6.15
N ILE A 138 -17.45 -2.33 4.97
CA ILE A 138 -17.46 -0.91 4.60
C ILE A 138 -18.76 -0.25 5.07
N SER A 139 -18.66 0.93 5.68
CA SER A 139 -19.85 1.63 6.20
C SER A 139 -20.92 1.82 5.11
N GLY A 140 -22.12 1.29 5.37
CA GLY A 140 -23.28 1.39 4.48
C GLY A 140 -23.51 0.19 3.57
N GLU A 141 -22.60 -0.79 3.54
CA GLU A 141 -22.83 -2.04 2.79
C GLU A 141 -23.73 -3.02 3.56
N ALA A 142 -24.37 -3.92 2.82
CA ALA A 142 -25.24 -4.94 3.39
C ALA A 142 -24.44 -6.02 4.15
N GLY A 143 -25.05 -6.60 5.18
CA GLY A 143 -24.43 -7.65 5.99
C GLY A 143 -23.59 -7.12 7.14
N THR A 144 -22.84 -8.01 7.78
CA THR A 144 -22.00 -7.69 8.95
C THR A 144 -20.51 -7.89 8.69
N SER A 145 -20.14 -8.49 7.57
CA SER A 145 -18.77 -8.80 7.19
C SER A 145 -18.59 -8.79 5.68
N ASN A 146 -17.38 -8.51 5.22
CA ASN A 146 -17.04 -8.59 3.81
C ASN A 146 -15.61 -9.17 3.65
N PRO A 147 -15.46 -10.33 3.00
CA PRO A 147 -14.16 -11.01 2.86
C PRO A 147 -13.34 -10.47 1.67
N ASN A 148 -13.85 -9.47 0.94
CA ASN A 148 -13.23 -9.03 -0.30
C ASN A 148 -12.15 -7.96 -0.07
N LEU A 149 -11.12 -8.02 -0.91
CA LEU A 149 -10.27 -6.88 -1.22
C LEU A 149 -10.92 -6.10 -2.36
N GLN A 150 -11.09 -4.80 -2.18
CA GLN A 150 -11.81 -3.94 -3.11
C GLN A 150 -10.93 -2.78 -3.53
N TRP A 151 -10.93 -2.44 -4.81
CA TRP A 151 -10.31 -1.22 -5.31
C TRP A 151 -11.37 -0.15 -5.52
N MET A 152 -11.11 1.01 -4.91
CA MET A 152 -12.03 2.12 -4.84
C MET A 152 -11.53 3.28 -5.70
N VAL A 153 -12.47 3.96 -6.34
CA VAL A 153 -12.27 5.28 -6.94
C VAL A 153 -13.35 6.21 -6.41
N SER A 154 -12.94 7.27 -5.70
CA SER A 154 -13.85 8.23 -5.07
C SER A 154 -14.92 7.55 -4.20
N GLN A 155 -14.48 6.68 -3.28
CA GLN A 155 -15.32 5.86 -2.39
C GLN A 155 -16.27 4.87 -3.07
N GLN A 156 -16.13 4.63 -4.38
CA GLN A 156 -16.94 3.67 -5.11
C GLN A 156 -16.09 2.48 -5.56
N SER A 157 -16.52 1.27 -5.23
CA SER A 157 -15.85 0.04 -5.67
C SER A 157 -15.93 -0.09 -7.18
N LYS A 158 -14.78 -0.27 -7.83
CA LYS A 158 -14.65 -0.49 -9.28
C LYS A 158 -14.16 -1.88 -9.62
N TRP A 159 -13.57 -2.56 -8.65
CA TRP A 159 -13.09 -3.93 -8.76
C TRP A 159 -13.07 -4.56 -7.36
N SER A 160 -13.35 -5.85 -7.28
CA SER A 160 -13.25 -6.61 -6.04
C SER A 160 -12.91 -8.08 -6.31
N VAL A 161 -12.31 -8.71 -5.32
CA VAL A 161 -12.00 -10.13 -5.31
C VAL A 161 -12.06 -10.65 -3.88
N GLU A 162 -12.37 -11.93 -3.68
CA GLU A 162 -12.20 -12.57 -2.37
C GLU A 162 -10.72 -12.50 -1.97
N TRP A 163 -10.44 -12.01 -0.76
CA TRP A 163 -9.07 -11.87 -0.29
C TRP A 163 -8.63 -13.15 0.40
N GLU A 164 -8.13 -14.11 -0.37
CA GLU A 164 -7.66 -15.39 0.14
C GLU A 164 -6.32 -15.24 0.91
N ALA A 165 -6.11 -16.06 1.95
CA ALA A 165 -4.83 -16.09 2.65
C ALA A 165 -3.71 -16.61 1.75
N ASP A 166 -2.50 -16.10 1.99
CA ASP A 166 -1.27 -16.49 1.32
C ASP A 166 -1.26 -16.24 -0.21
N VAL A 167 -2.30 -15.60 -0.75
CA VAL A 167 -2.33 -15.10 -2.12
C VAL A 167 -1.72 -13.70 -2.16
N PHE A 168 -0.68 -13.54 -2.98
CA PHE A 168 -0.11 -12.24 -3.29
C PHE A 168 -0.91 -11.57 -4.40
N HIS A 169 -1.48 -10.40 -4.11
CA HIS A 169 -2.15 -9.54 -5.09
C HIS A 169 -1.17 -8.46 -5.54
N ASN A 170 -0.73 -8.54 -6.78
CA ASN A 170 0.15 -7.54 -7.39
C ASN A 170 -0.73 -6.44 -7.96
N MET A 171 -0.42 -5.18 -7.64
CA MET A 171 -1.25 -4.03 -7.98
C MET A 171 -0.40 -2.95 -8.64
N ALA A 172 -0.97 -2.27 -9.63
CA ALA A 172 -0.47 -0.95 -10.01
C ALA A 172 -1.65 0.01 -10.28
N TYR A 173 -1.65 1.16 -9.61
CA TYR A 173 -2.56 2.25 -9.97
C TYR A 173 -1.97 2.99 -11.16
N GLU A 174 -2.69 3.01 -12.29
CA GLU A 174 -2.34 3.82 -13.46
C GLU A 174 -2.96 5.20 -13.28
N ILE A 175 -2.17 6.19 -12.87
CA ILE A 175 -2.66 7.54 -12.56
C ILE A 175 -2.18 8.49 -13.64
N ASP A 176 -3.11 9.22 -14.26
CA ASP A 176 -2.79 10.37 -15.09
C ASP A 176 -3.29 11.64 -14.40
N PHE A 177 -2.36 12.33 -13.74
CA PHE A 177 -2.60 13.59 -13.03
C PHE A 177 -2.94 14.75 -13.99
N SER A 178 -2.59 14.64 -15.27
CA SER A 178 -2.92 15.68 -16.27
C SER A 178 -4.33 15.47 -16.84
N ALA A 179 -4.74 14.22 -17.01
CA ALA A 179 -6.06 13.84 -17.50
C ALA A 179 -7.12 13.67 -16.40
N ASN A 180 -6.73 13.69 -15.12
CA ASN A 180 -7.60 13.42 -13.98
C ASN A 180 -8.28 12.04 -14.06
N THR A 181 -7.48 11.01 -14.30
CA THR A 181 -7.96 9.63 -14.41
C THR A 181 -7.11 8.65 -13.61
N VAL A 182 -7.74 7.56 -13.19
CA VAL A 182 -7.08 6.43 -12.54
C VAL A 182 -7.62 5.09 -13.05
N GLY A 183 -6.73 4.17 -13.40
CA GLY A 183 -7.03 2.78 -13.75
C GLY A 183 -6.35 1.79 -12.80
N LEU A 184 -6.70 0.51 -12.92
CA LEU A 184 -6.13 -0.56 -12.11
C LEU A 184 -5.52 -1.65 -12.98
N TRP A 185 -4.28 -1.99 -12.64
CA TRP A 185 -3.60 -3.20 -13.07
C TRP A 185 -3.51 -4.17 -11.90
N HIS A 186 -3.78 -5.45 -12.18
CA HIS A 186 -3.79 -6.50 -11.17
C HIS A 186 -3.31 -7.83 -11.76
N SER A 187 -2.68 -8.64 -10.90
CA SER A 187 -2.45 -10.08 -11.08
C SER A 187 -2.32 -10.75 -9.71
N THR A 188 -2.21 -12.07 -9.68
CA THR A 188 -1.89 -12.83 -8.46
C THR A 188 -0.64 -13.67 -8.63
N GLY A 189 0.04 -13.95 -7.51
CA GLY A 189 1.23 -14.80 -7.48
C GLY A 189 2.33 -14.26 -8.40
N GLY A 190 2.83 -15.11 -9.31
CA GLY A 190 3.90 -14.78 -10.25
C GLY A 190 3.46 -14.23 -11.60
N ASP A 191 2.15 -14.04 -11.83
CA ASP A 191 1.64 -13.63 -13.13
C ASP A 191 1.91 -12.15 -13.42
N ASP A 192 2.15 -11.82 -14.70
CA ASP A 192 2.27 -10.43 -15.14
C ASP A 192 0.97 -9.65 -14.93
N LEU A 193 1.11 -8.38 -14.51
CA LEU A 193 0.02 -7.43 -14.36
C LEU A 193 -0.77 -7.26 -15.66
N LYS A 194 -2.10 -7.25 -15.55
CA LYS A 194 -3.01 -6.89 -16.64
C LYS A 194 -3.90 -5.75 -16.20
N GLN A 195 -4.26 -4.86 -17.12
CA GLN A 195 -5.23 -3.82 -16.85
C GLN A 195 -6.61 -4.48 -16.63
N VAL A 196 -7.08 -4.50 -15.39
CA VAL A 196 -8.37 -5.08 -15.02
C VAL A 196 -9.48 -4.02 -14.98
N VAL A 197 -9.12 -2.75 -14.83
CA VAL A 197 -10.03 -1.62 -15.00
C VAL A 197 -9.33 -0.52 -15.79
N ALA A 198 -9.93 -0.15 -16.93
CA ALA A 198 -9.46 0.98 -17.73
C ALA A 198 -9.58 2.31 -16.94
N PRO A 199 -8.77 3.34 -17.26
CA PRO A 199 -8.81 4.59 -16.53
C PRO A 199 -10.20 5.22 -16.49
N VAL A 200 -10.64 5.59 -15.29
CA VAL A 200 -11.89 6.30 -15.02
C VAL A 200 -11.59 7.68 -14.44
N SER A 201 -12.50 8.65 -14.62
CA SER A 201 -12.32 9.99 -14.08
C SER A 201 -12.29 9.99 -12.54
N ALA A 202 -11.36 10.76 -11.97
CA ALA A 202 -11.22 10.98 -10.53
C ALA A 202 -10.55 12.34 -10.28
N SER A 203 -10.78 12.94 -9.11
CA SER A 203 -10.09 14.18 -8.70
C SER A 203 -8.68 13.86 -8.21
N THR A 204 -7.76 13.54 -9.13
CA THR A 204 -6.38 13.09 -8.82
C THR A 204 -5.52 14.26 -8.32
N SER A 205 -5.69 14.63 -7.06
CA SER A 205 -4.87 15.64 -6.39
C SER A 205 -3.93 14.97 -5.39
N SER A 206 -2.63 15.21 -5.56
CA SER A 206 -1.58 14.76 -4.64
C SER A 206 -0.50 15.84 -4.50
N ASN A 207 0.06 15.98 -3.30
CA ASN A 207 1.22 16.86 -3.04
C ASN A 207 2.58 16.14 -3.20
N GLY A 208 2.59 14.86 -3.57
CA GLY A 208 3.79 14.02 -3.68
C GLY A 208 4.32 13.45 -2.35
N ALA A 209 3.60 13.68 -1.25
CA ALA A 209 3.91 13.22 0.10
C ALA A 209 2.61 12.85 0.87
N ASP A 210 1.65 12.26 0.18
CA ASP A 210 0.31 11.98 0.68
C ASP A 210 -0.26 10.65 0.16
N TRP A 211 0.61 9.78 -0.36
CA TRP A 211 0.29 8.37 -0.58
C TRP A 211 0.77 7.56 0.62
N HIS A 212 -0.17 6.87 1.26
CA HIS A 212 0.02 6.12 2.49
C HIS A 212 0.19 4.65 2.17
N LEU A 213 1.44 4.19 2.08
CA LEU A 213 1.75 2.76 2.07
C LEU A 213 1.49 2.20 3.46
N GLY A 214 0.45 1.38 3.59
CA GLY A 214 0.05 0.85 4.88
C GLY A 214 -1.45 0.78 5.03
N VAL A 215 -1.92 0.86 6.28
CA VAL A 215 -3.30 0.56 6.63
C VAL A 215 -3.83 1.52 7.70
N LEU A 216 -5.05 2.01 7.46
CA LEU A 216 -5.93 2.61 8.42
C LEU A 216 -7.13 1.68 8.65
N GLU A 217 -7.50 1.42 9.90
CA GLU A 217 -8.71 0.67 10.25
C GLU A 217 -9.68 1.55 11.07
N LEU A 218 -10.92 1.66 10.59
CA LEU A 218 -11.98 2.36 11.29
C LEU A 218 -12.50 1.55 12.49
N PRO A 219 -12.85 2.20 13.62
CA PRO A 219 -13.50 1.53 14.74
C PRO A 219 -14.91 1.09 14.36
N ARG A 220 -15.39 0.01 14.99
CA ARG A 220 -16.79 -0.43 14.89
C ARG A 220 -17.29 -0.93 16.23
N ASP A 221 -18.40 -0.37 16.69
CA ASP A 221 -19.02 -0.75 17.96
C ASP A 221 -19.29 -2.27 18.00
N GLY A 222 -18.88 -2.91 19.09
CA GLY A 222 -19.01 -4.36 19.28
C GLY A 222 -17.89 -5.21 18.67
N TYR A 223 -16.91 -4.60 18.00
CA TYR A 223 -15.76 -5.29 17.43
C TYR A 223 -14.46 -4.78 18.06
N PRO A 224 -13.97 -5.43 19.13
CA PRO A 224 -12.73 -5.03 19.79
C PRO A 224 -11.53 -5.26 18.86
N ASP A 225 -10.43 -4.57 19.13
CA ASP A 225 -9.18 -4.78 18.41
C ASP A 225 -8.66 -6.21 18.58
N ALA A 226 -8.09 -6.73 17.50
CA ALA A 226 -7.23 -7.90 17.49
C ALA A 226 -5.96 -7.56 16.72
N ASN A 227 -4.87 -8.27 16.96
CA ASN A 227 -3.66 -8.06 16.17
C ASN A 227 -3.93 -8.44 14.71
N GLU A 228 -3.50 -7.58 13.79
CA GLU A 228 -3.70 -7.75 12.35
C GLU A 228 -2.39 -7.52 11.61
N ASP A 229 -2.04 -8.44 10.71
CA ASP A 229 -0.80 -8.43 9.94
C ASP A 229 -1.10 -8.32 8.44
N PHE A 230 -0.42 -7.38 7.78
CA PHE A 230 -0.49 -7.11 6.35
C PHE A 230 0.91 -7.23 5.73
N TYR A 231 1.03 -7.91 4.60
CA TYR A 231 2.33 -8.21 4.00
C TYR A 231 2.49 -7.45 2.69
N PHE A 232 3.52 -6.61 2.60
CA PHE A 232 3.80 -5.76 1.45
C PHE A 232 5.17 -6.06 0.83
N SER A 233 5.25 -6.00 -0.50
CA SER A 233 6.52 -6.06 -1.25
C SER A 233 6.35 -5.40 -2.62
N GLY A 234 7.41 -5.32 -3.43
CA GLY A 234 7.33 -4.76 -4.79
C GLY A 234 6.83 -3.31 -4.83
N VAL A 235 7.13 -2.52 -3.79
CA VAL A 235 6.63 -1.15 -3.68
C VAL A 235 7.54 -0.19 -4.42
N TYR A 236 7.05 0.44 -5.47
CA TYR A 236 7.79 1.49 -6.19
C TYR A 236 6.85 2.34 -7.05
N ILE A 237 7.35 3.47 -7.54
CA ILE A 237 6.64 4.35 -8.46
C ILE A 237 7.49 4.52 -9.71
N GLU A 238 6.85 4.39 -10.87
CA GLU A 238 7.52 4.57 -12.17
C GLU A 238 6.73 5.47 -13.12
N SER A 239 7.46 5.99 -14.11
CA SER A 239 6.93 6.74 -15.25
C SER A 239 7.48 6.21 -16.57
N GLY A 240 6.86 6.65 -17.67
CA GLY A 240 7.17 6.18 -19.02
C GLY A 240 6.23 5.06 -19.44
N SER A 241 6.67 3.82 -19.27
CA SER A 241 5.88 2.61 -19.55
C SER A 241 5.77 1.73 -18.32
N ILE A 242 4.63 1.06 -18.18
CA ILE A 242 4.40 0.11 -17.11
C ILE A 242 5.30 -1.12 -17.26
N THR A 243 5.90 -1.53 -16.15
CA THR A 243 6.52 -2.82 -15.92
C THR A 243 5.42 -3.79 -15.49
N THR A 244 5.02 -4.70 -16.37
CA THR A 244 3.99 -5.69 -16.04
C THR A 244 4.54 -6.86 -15.23
N SER A 245 5.82 -7.16 -15.35
CA SER A 245 6.44 -8.27 -14.63
C SER A 245 6.56 -7.98 -13.15
N VAL A 246 6.09 -8.92 -12.33
CA VAL A 246 6.17 -8.83 -10.86
C VAL A 246 7.60 -9.00 -10.33
N ALA A 247 8.52 -9.48 -11.17
CA ALA A 247 9.94 -9.53 -10.88
C ALA A 247 10.59 -8.14 -10.78
N GLY A 248 9.85 -7.07 -11.13
CA GLY A 248 10.30 -5.69 -11.13
C GLY A 248 10.96 -5.26 -12.45
N PRO A 249 11.30 -3.97 -12.59
CA PRO A 249 11.93 -3.45 -13.80
C PRO A 249 13.35 -4.01 -13.97
N VAL A 250 13.68 -4.43 -15.21
CA VAL A 250 15.00 -4.94 -15.65
C VAL A 250 15.88 -3.88 -16.29
#